data_AF-A0AAN6IKR1-F1
#
_entry.id   AF-A0AAN6IKR1-F1
#
_cell.length_a   1.000
_cell.length_b   1.000
_cell.length_c   1.000
_cell.angle_alpha   90.00
_cell.angle_beta   90.00
_cell.angle_gamma   90.00
#
_symmetry.space_group_name_H-M   'P 1'
#
loop_
_entity.id
_entity.type
_entity.pdbx_description
1 polymer ?
#
loop_
_entity_poly.entity_id
_entity_poly.type
_entity_poly.pdbx_seq_one_letter_code
_entity_poly.pdbx_strand_id
1 'polypeptide(L)'
;MATLEDLDFPKAVLMRMIKSSLPDTIAIQKEARSAVSKSATVFVSYLAAAANDCARTDGRKTIMPNDVYRALEAVGLAEFVPELVVQLEKHSVLVKEKKEAAAKDKAEKEEETETDDERGEAVEPVDEADAEPVDEADAEPV
;
A
#
# COMPACT_ATOMS: atom_id res chain seq x y z
N MET A 1 -9.08 22.42 0.55
CA MET A 1 -7.70 22.02 0.27
C MET A 1 -7.06 21.64 1.59
N ALA A 2 -6.41 20.47 1.67
CA ALA A 2 -5.66 20.09 2.86
C ALA A 2 -4.54 21.10 3.10
N THR A 3 -4.34 21.50 4.34
CA THR A 3 -3.22 22.36 4.76
C THR A 3 -2.01 21.48 5.08
N LEU A 4 -0.81 22.05 5.07
CA LEU A 4 0.41 21.31 5.44
C LEU A 4 0.35 20.74 6.86
N GLU A 5 -0.43 21.37 7.74
CA GLU A 5 -0.62 20.99 9.13
C GLU A 5 -1.52 19.75 9.27
N ASP A 6 -2.38 19.49 8.28
CA ASP A 6 -3.23 18.28 8.22
C ASP A 6 -2.44 17.03 7.80
N LEU A 7 -1.24 17.21 7.25
CA LEU A 7 -0.36 16.16 6.72
C LEU A 7 0.88 15.94 7.61
N ASP A 8 0.92 16.53 8.80
CA ASP A 8 2.03 16.39 9.74
C ASP A 8 2.16 14.95 10.24
N PHE A 9 3.40 14.47 10.27
CA PHE A 9 3.72 13.18 10.88
C PHE A 9 3.47 13.20 12.40
N PRO A 10 3.20 12.04 13.03
CA PRO A 10 3.15 11.94 14.48
C PRO A 10 4.45 12.47 15.10
N LYS A 11 4.35 13.58 15.84
CA LYS A 11 5.52 14.31 16.39
C LYS A 11 6.45 13.39 17.19
N ALA A 12 5.90 12.44 17.93
CA ALA A 12 6.68 11.49 18.72
C ALA A 12 7.59 10.60 17.85
N VAL A 13 7.09 10.12 16.71
CA VAL A 13 7.85 9.27 15.77
C VAL A 13 8.97 10.08 15.15
N LEU A 14 8.66 11.29 14.67
CA LEU A 14 9.64 12.19 14.08
C LEU A 14 10.74 12.56 15.09
N MET A 15 10.38 12.87 16.34
CA MET A 15 11.37 13.14 17.39
C MET A 15 12.28 11.95 17.69
N ARG A 16 11.73 10.72 17.66
CA ARG A 16 12.52 9.51 17.88
C ARG A 16 13.54 9.33 16.75
N MET A 17 13.14 9.54 15.49
CA MET A 17 14.06 9.49 14.35
C MET A 17 15.17 10.54 14.47
N ILE A 18 14.83 11.82 14.71
CA ILE A 18 15.84 12.88 14.81
C ILE A 18 16.85 12.57 15.93
N LYS A 19 16.39 12.15 17.11
CA LYS A 19 17.27 11.78 18.21
C LYS A 19 18.14 10.57 17.91
N SER A 20 17.64 9.60 17.14
CA SER A 20 18.46 8.42 16.75
C SER A 20 19.64 8.77 15.86
N SER A 21 19.59 9.93 15.20
CA SER A 21 20.67 10.47 14.36
C SER A 21 21.60 11.42 15.10
N LEU A 22 21.37 11.69 16.39
CA LEU A 22 22.13 12.65 17.20
C LEU A 22 22.67 11.98 18.47
N PRO A 23 23.82 12.43 19.01
CA PRO A 23 24.25 12.07 20.35
C PRO A 23 23.23 12.49 21.42
N ASP A 24 23.13 11.69 22.50
CA ASP A 24 22.17 11.92 23.60
C ASP A 24 22.35 13.26 24.34
N THR A 25 23.50 13.92 24.15
CA THR A 25 23.82 15.21 24.78
C THR A 25 23.20 16.41 24.06
N ILE A 26 22.65 16.23 22.85
CA ILE A 26 22.15 17.34 22.03
C ILE A 26 20.67 17.62 22.31
N ALA A 27 20.37 18.86 22.72
CA ALA A 27 19.01 19.34 22.88
C ALA A 27 18.47 19.96 21.58
N ILE A 28 17.23 19.61 21.20
CA ILE A 28 16.57 20.12 19.99
C ILE A 28 15.56 21.21 20.39
N GLN A 29 15.74 22.42 19.87
CA GLN A 29 14.85 23.56 20.10
C GLN A 29 13.46 23.36 19.48
N LYS A 30 12.43 23.98 20.06
CA LYS A 30 11.03 23.85 19.60
C LYS A 30 10.86 24.24 18.12
N GLU A 31 11.49 25.34 17.69
CA GLU A 31 11.40 25.80 16.31
C GLU A 31 12.04 24.83 15.32
N ALA A 32 13.20 24.23 15.67
CA ALA A 32 13.84 23.21 14.85
C ALA A 32 12.93 21.98 14.66
N ARG A 33 12.22 21.56 15.71
CA ARG A 33 11.25 20.46 15.64
C ARG A 33 10.11 20.75 14.67
N SER A 34 9.54 21.96 14.76
CA SER A 34 8.46 22.40 13.86
C SER A 34 8.95 22.54 12.43
N ALA A 35 10.18 23.04 12.22
CA ALA A 35 10.79 23.13 10.90
C ALA A 35 10.93 21.75 10.26
N VAL A 36 11.50 20.77 10.98
CA VAL A 36 11.66 19.40 10.44
C VAL A 36 10.32 18.74 10.14
N SER A 37 9.28 18.95 10.97
CA SER A 37 7.93 18.44 10.70
C SER A 37 7.40 18.93 9.36
N LYS A 38 7.43 20.25 9.14
CA LYS A 38 6.97 20.87 7.91
C LYS A 38 7.83 20.46 6.71
N SER A 39 9.15 20.40 6.89
CA SER A 39 10.08 19.96 5.85
C SER A 39 9.85 18.52 5.42
N ALA A 40 9.49 17.61 6.34
CA ALA A 40 9.22 16.21 6.00
C ALA A 40 7.99 16.09 5.08
N THR A 41 6.91 16.83 5.37
CA THR A 41 5.70 16.85 4.54
C THR A 41 5.98 17.43 3.15
N VAL A 42 6.73 18.53 3.10
CA VAL A 42 7.17 19.15 1.84
C VAL A 42 8.09 18.20 1.06
N PHE A 43 8.98 17.48 1.73
CA PHE A 43 9.90 16.53 1.10
C PHE A 43 9.15 15.40 0.38
N VAL A 44 8.16 14.78 1.04
CA VAL A 44 7.35 13.72 0.41
C VAL A 44 6.60 14.26 -0.81
N SER A 45 5.99 15.44 -0.68
CA SER A 45 5.24 16.08 -1.77
C SER A 45 6.15 16.43 -2.94
N TYR A 46 7.35 16.96 -2.66
CA TYR A 46 8.35 17.31 -3.65
C TYR A 46 8.86 16.08 -4.40
N LEU A 47 9.24 15.02 -3.67
CA LEU A 47 9.74 13.79 -4.28
C LEU A 47 8.64 13.11 -5.11
N ALA A 48 7.40 13.10 -4.63
CA ALA A 48 6.26 12.57 -5.37
C ALA A 48 6.02 13.34 -6.68
N ALA A 49 6.13 14.67 -6.65
CA ALA A 49 6.02 15.49 -7.86
C ALA A 49 7.15 15.19 -8.87
N ALA A 50 8.39 15.10 -8.41
CA ALA A 50 9.54 14.76 -9.27
C ALA A 50 9.42 13.35 -9.87
N ALA A 51 9.00 12.36 -9.07
CA ALA A 51 8.76 11.00 -9.55
C ALA A 51 7.58 10.93 -10.53
N ASN A 52 6.53 11.73 -10.29
CA ASN A 52 5.41 11.87 -11.22
C ASN A 52 5.88 12.44 -12.57
N ASP A 53 6.74 13.45 -12.58
CA ASP A 53 7.28 13.99 -13.83
C ASP A 53 8.13 12.97 -14.58
N CYS A 54 8.90 12.14 -13.87
CA CYS A 54 9.62 11.00 -14.47
C CYS A 54 8.66 9.99 -15.12
N ALA A 55 7.60 9.58 -14.40
CA ALA A 55 6.60 8.65 -14.93
C ALA A 55 5.88 9.21 -16.16
N ARG A 56 5.50 10.50 -16.12
CA ARG A 56 4.81 11.18 -17.23
C ARG A 56 5.71 11.36 -18.45
N THR A 57 7.01 11.59 -18.24
CA THR A 57 8.00 11.64 -19.32
C THR A 57 8.06 10.31 -20.07
N ASP A 58 7.91 9.19 -19.37
CA ASP A 58 7.85 7.85 -19.96
C ASP A 58 6.43 7.47 -20.46
N GLY A 59 5.48 8.41 -20.51
CA GLY A 59 4.10 8.18 -20.96
C GLY A 59 3.24 7.37 -19.99
N ARG A 60 3.69 7.16 -18.75
CA ARG A 60 3.00 6.37 -17.72
C ARG A 60 2.18 7.27 -16.80
N LYS A 61 1.01 6.79 -16.39
CA LYS A 61 0.14 7.42 -15.37
C LYS A 61 0.42 6.89 -13.96
N THR A 62 1.16 5.79 -13.86
CA THR A 62 1.49 5.12 -12.60
C THR A 62 2.96 5.33 -12.30
N ILE A 63 3.24 5.86 -11.11
CA ILE A 63 4.60 6.01 -10.58
C ILE A 63 5.11 4.62 -10.20
N MET A 64 6.26 4.25 -10.75
CA MET A 64 6.98 3.00 -10.48
C MET A 64 8.22 3.26 -9.62
N PRO A 65 8.79 2.24 -8.96
CA PRO A 65 9.98 2.44 -8.13
C PRO A 65 11.17 3.07 -8.87
N ASN A 66 11.35 2.73 -10.16
CA ASN A 66 12.41 3.31 -10.98
C ASN A 66 12.26 4.84 -11.16
N ASP A 67 11.03 5.34 -11.22
CA ASP A 67 10.78 6.79 -11.28
C ASP A 67 11.26 7.51 -10.03
N VAL A 68 11.12 6.87 -8.88
CA VAL A 68 11.59 7.41 -7.60
C VAL A 68 13.12 7.44 -7.57
N TYR A 69 13.80 6.43 -8.11
CA TYR A 69 15.26 6.41 -8.19
C TYR A 69 15.78 7.52 -9.10
N ARG A 70 15.20 7.67 -10.29
CA ARG A 70 15.53 8.75 -11.23
C ARG A 70 15.24 10.13 -10.64
N ALA A 71 14.12 10.26 -9.91
CA ALA A 71 13.80 11.51 -9.22
C ALA A 71 14.84 11.84 -8.14
N LEU A 72 15.28 10.86 -7.34
CA LEU A 72 16.33 11.05 -6.32
C LEU A 72 17.65 11.50 -6.94
N GLU A 73 18.03 10.95 -8.10
CA GLU A 73 19.19 11.41 -8.85
C GLU A 73 19.03 12.86 -9.31
N ALA A 74 17.88 13.20 -9.90
CA ALA A 74 17.60 14.54 -10.42
C ALA A 74 17.58 15.63 -9.33
N VAL A 75 17.15 15.29 -8.11
CA VAL A 75 17.10 16.23 -6.97
C VAL A 75 18.40 16.25 -6.15
N GLY A 76 19.44 15.53 -6.58
CA GLY A 76 20.75 15.52 -5.92
C GLY A 76 20.84 14.64 -4.67
N LEU A 77 19.94 13.67 -4.52
CA LEU A 77 19.88 12.72 -3.39
C LEU A 77 20.19 11.28 -3.83
N ALA A 78 21.06 11.13 -4.85
CA ALA A 78 21.45 9.83 -5.42
C ALA A 78 22.05 8.87 -4.37
N GLU A 79 22.62 9.40 -3.29
CA GLU A 79 23.18 8.60 -2.19
C GLU A 79 22.16 7.72 -1.47
N PHE A 80 20.86 8.03 -1.56
CA PHE A 80 19.81 7.22 -0.96
C PHE A 80 19.37 6.03 -1.83
N VAL A 81 19.67 6.05 -3.13
CA VAL A 81 19.22 5.00 -4.07
C VAL A 81 19.69 3.60 -3.66
N PRO A 82 20.97 3.35 -3.29
CA PRO A 82 21.42 2.02 -2.92
C PRO A 82 20.66 1.41 -1.74
N GLU A 83 20.42 2.19 -0.68
CA GLU A 83 19.67 1.72 0.49
C GLU A 83 18.20 1.45 0.12
N LEU A 84 17.58 2.31 -0.70
CA LEU A 84 16.20 2.11 -1.14
C LEU A 84 16.01 0.83 -1.97
N VAL A 85 16.98 0.44 -2.80
CA VAL A 85 16.92 -0.81 -3.56
C VAL A 85 16.89 -2.02 -2.62
N VAL A 86 17.77 -2.03 -1.61
CA VAL A 86 17.80 -3.08 -0.59
C VAL A 86 16.48 -3.16 0.19
N GLN A 87 15.90 -2.02 0.56
CA GLN A 87 14.62 -1.97 1.26
C GLN A 87 13.45 -2.46 0.39
N LEU A 88 13.45 -2.14 -0.91
CA LEU A 88 12.44 -2.61 -1.85
C LEU A 88 12.49 -4.14 -2.02
N GLU A 89 13.70 -4.71 -2.10
CA GLU A 89 13.89 -6.16 -2.18
C GLU A 89 13.33 -6.86 -0.94
N LYS A 90 13.69 -6.40 0.25
CA LYS A 90 13.15 -6.90 1.52
C LYS A 90 11.61 -6.82 1.56
N HIS A 91 11.06 -5.69 1.15
CA HIS A 91 9.61 -5.50 1.10
C HIS A 91 8.95 -6.48 0.12
N SER A 92 9.58 -6.76 -1.03
CA SER A 92 9.04 -7.70 -2.02
C SER A 92 8.94 -9.13 -1.48
N VAL A 93 9.91 -9.56 -0.66
CA VAL A 93 9.90 -10.87 0.00
C VAL A 93 8.76 -10.91 1.03
N LEU A 94 8.68 -9.91 1.90
CA LEU A 94 7.62 -9.82 2.93
C LEU A 94 6.21 -9.81 2.32
N VAL A 95 6.02 -9.14 1.17
CA VAL A 95 4.73 -9.13 0.46
C VAL A 95 4.40 -10.50 -0.13
N LYS A 96 5.39 -11.24 -0.65
CA LYS A 96 5.19 -12.60 -1.16
C LYS A 96 4.81 -13.55 -0.03
N GLU A 97 5.54 -13.54 1.07
CA GLU A 97 5.27 -14.39 2.25
C GLU A 97 3.86 -14.13 2.82
N LYS A 98 3.44 -12.86 2.90
CA LYS A 98 2.07 -12.52 3.34
C LYS A 98 0.99 -13.06 2.41
N LYS A 99 1.23 -13.05 1.09
CA LYS A 99 0.28 -13.62 0.12
C LYS A 99 0.20 -15.14 0.24
N GLU A 100 1.34 -15.80 0.45
CA GLU A 100 1.40 -17.25 0.64
C GLU A 100 0.73 -17.70 1.94
N ALA A 101 0.94 -16.96 3.04
CA ALA A 101 0.25 -17.20 4.31
C ALA A 101 -1.27 -17.05 4.16
N ALA A 102 -1.73 -15.95 3.55
CA ALA A 102 -3.16 -15.71 3.32
C ALA A 102 -3.81 -16.76 2.38
N ALA A 103 -3.05 -17.31 1.44
CA ALA A 103 -3.53 -18.39 0.57
C ALA A 103 -3.67 -19.72 1.33
N LYS A 104 -2.78 -20.01 2.28
CA LYS A 104 -2.88 -21.20 3.15
C LYS A 104 -4.05 -21.11 4.13
N ASP A 105 -4.23 -19.96 4.79
CA ASP A 105 -5.39 -19.72 5.67
C ASP A 105 -6.73 -19.86 4.93
N LYS A 106 -6.77 -19.48 3.64
CA LYS A 106 -7.98 -19.63 2.81
C LYS A 106 -8.24 -21.08 2.39
N ALA A 107 -7.18 -21.86 2.15
CA ALA A 107 -7.29 -23.28 1.82
C ALA A 107 -7.73 -24.13 3.03
N GLU A 108 -7.18 -23.87 4.23
CA GLU A 108 -7.56 -24.59 5.46
C GLU A 108 -9.01 -24.32 5.85
N LYS A 109 -9.53 -23.11 5.59
CA LYS A 109 -10.92 -22.75 5.87
C LYS A 109 -11.94 -23.34 4.88
N GLU A 110 -11.50 -23.65 3.66
CA GLU A 110 -12.32 -24.36 2.67
C GLU A 110 -12.38 -25.87 3.01
N GLU A 111 -11.30 -26.45 3.52
CA GLU A 111 -11.22 -27.87 3.91
C GLU A 111 -12.03 -28.21 5.19
N GLU A 112 -12.16 -27.29 6.15
CA GLU A 112 -13.02 -27.47 7.34
C GLU A 112 -14.53 -27.42 7.03
N THR A 113 -14.94 -26.89 5.88
CA THR A 113 -16.36 -26.78 5.49
C THR A 113 -16.87 -28.03 4.76
N GLU A 114 -15.98 -28.84 4.16
CA GLU A 114 -16.36 -30.06 3.42
C GLU A 114 -16.50 -31.32 4.29
N THR A 115 -16.08 -31.30 5.57
CA THR A 115 -16.11 -32.50 6.43
C THR A 115 -17.37 -32.70 7.30
N ASP A 116 -18.35 -31.77 7.25
CA ASP A 116 -19.58 -31.83 8.08
C ASP A 116 -20.87 -32.11 7.26
N ASP A 117 -20.79 -32.73 6.07
CA ASP A 117 -21.99 -33.05 5.25
C ASP A 117 -21.94 -34.48 4.66
N GLU A 118 -21.70 -35.52 5.48
CA GLU A 118 -21.81 -36.91 5.00
C GLU A 118 -22.45 -37.90 6.01
N ARG A 119 -23.47 -37.49 6.79
CA ARG A 119 -24.28 -38.51 7.51
C ARG A 119 -25.75 -38.17 7.72
N GLY A 120 -26.61 -38.63 6.82
CA GLY A 120 -28.04 -38.85 7.11
C GLY A 120 -28.94 -38.96 5.89
N GLU A 121 -29.23 -40.19 5.46
CA GLU A 121 -30.08 -40.56 4.33
C GLU A 121 -31.61 -40.41 4.57
N ALA A 122 -32.32 -40.10 3.47
CA ALA A 122 -33.73 -40.33 3.10
C ALA A 122 -34.88 -39.51 3.76
N VAL A 123 -35.57 -38.70 2.94
CA VAL A 123 -36.92 -39.00 2.36
C VAL A 123 -37.31 -37.97 1.28
N GLU A 124 -37.69 -38.45 0.09
CA GLU A 124 -38.42 -37.74 -0.99
C GLU A 124 -39.94 -37.94 -0.84
N PRO A 125 -40.86 -37.35 -1.65
CA PRO A 125 -40.81 -36.15 -2.53
C PRO A 125 -42.04 -35.21 -2.28
N VAL A 126 -42.18 -34.07 -2.97
CA VAL A 126 -43.31 -33.77 -3.89
C VAL A 126 -43.21 -32.36 -4.51
N ASP A 127 -43.38 -32.40 -5.83
CA ASP A 127 -43.67 -31.37 -6.82
C ASP A 127 -44.78 -30.38 -6.40
N GLU A 128 -44.64 -29.09 -6.69
CA GLU A 128 -45.59 -28.32 -7.52
C GLU A 128 -45.22 -26.82 -7.56
N ALA A 129 -45.10 -26.34 -8.81
CA ALA A 129 -45.59 -25.04 -9.30
C ALA A 129 -45.17 -23.76 -8.55
N ASP A 130 -44.33 -22.94 -9.19
CA ASP A 130 -44.90 -21.86 -10.01
C ASP A 130 -43.87 -21.36 -11.03
N ALA A 131 -44.41 -21.03 -12.20
CA ALA A 131 -43.70 -20.72 -13.42
C ALA A 131 -43.03 -19.34 -13.40
N GLU A 132 -41.79 -19.28 -13.90
CA GLU A 132 -41.27 -18.45 -15.02
C GLU A 132 -41.92 -17.08 -15.37
N PRO A 133 -41.25 -16.21 -16.16
CA PRO A 133 -39.83 -15.83 -16.23
C PRO A 133 -39.68 -14.28 -16.46
N VAL A 134 -38.55 -13.87 -17.04
CA VAL A 134 -38.22 -12.58 -17.73
C VAL A 134 -37.80 -11.39 -16.85
N ASP A 135 -36.75 -10.63 -17.16
CA ASP A 135 -36.21 -10.31 -18.49
C ASP A 135 -34.69 -10.04 -18.44
N GLU A 136 -33.98 -10.72 -19.34
CA GLU A 136 -32.62 -10.45 -19.76
C GLU A 136 -32.67 -9.39 -20.86
N ALA A 137 -31.95 -8.29 -20.67
CA ALA A 137 -31.64 -7.37 -21.76
C ALA A 137 -30.15 -7.07 -21.72
N ASP A 138 -29.37 -8.06 -22.14
CA ASP A 138 -28.12 -7.82 -22.86
C ASP A 138 -28.47 -7.40 -24.29
N ALA A 139 -27.82 -6.34 -24.80
CA ALA A 139 -27.36 -6.20 -26.17
C ALA A 139 -27.04 -4.72 -26.51
N GLU A 140 -25.75 -4.40 -26.58
CA GLU A 140 -25.20 -3.55 -27.67
C GLU A 140 -25.65 -4.14 -29.04
N PRO A 141 -25.59 -3.46 -30.22
CA PRO A 141 -24.58 -2.47 -30.64
C PRO A 141 -25.10 -1.39 -31.63
N VAL A 142 -24.24 -0.43 -32.03
CA VAL A 142 -23.68 -0.22 -33.40
C VAL A 142 -22.55 0.81 -33.30
#